data_AF-A0AB39QC61-F1
#
_entry.id   AF-A0AB39QC61-F1
#
_cell.length_a   1.000
_cell.length_b   1.000
_cell.length_c   1.000
_cell.angle_alpha   90.00
_cell.angle_beta   90.00
_cell.angle_gamma   90.00
#
_symmetry.space_group_name_H-M   'P 1'
#
loop_
_entity.id
_entity.type
_entity.pdbx_description
1 polymer ?
#
loop_
_entity_poly.entity_id
_entity_poly.type
_entity_poly.pdbx_seq_one_letter_code
_entity_poly.pdbx_strand_id
1 'polypeptide(L)'
;MAAATAPGELEAVLPVRSGMTFPWNTAAGKVLVAGAGNSGVRPGLPVLETTGSWSREAARIRDAGFAVDHGDVVDGVRCVAAPVHDRRGAVVAALCAITDEAASLRLLTDAVLRARDQLSPH
;
A
#
# COMPACT_ATOMS: atom_id res chain seq x y z
N MET A 1 4.22 -6.93 7.21
CA MET A 1 2.75 -6.84 7.34
C MET A 1 2.14 -8.04 6.66
N ALA A 2 1.17 -8.73 7.28
CA ALA A 2 0.57 -9.94 6.72
C ALA A 2 -0.50 -9.59 5.66
N ALA A 3 -0.53 -10.32 4.54
CA ALA A 3 -1.49 -10.13 3.48
C ALA A 3 -2.67 -11.12 3.58
N ALA A 4 -3.84 -10.69 3.11
CA ALA A 4 -4.93 -11.56 2.68
C ALA A 4 -5.19 -11.27 1.21
N THR A 5 -5.45 -12.30 0.40
CA THR A 5 -5.54 -12.15 -1.06
C THR A 5 -6.81 -12.74 -1.66
N ALA A 6 -7.19 -12.18 -2.81
CA ALA A 6 -8.12 -12.80 -3.73
C ALA A 6 -7.34 -13.24 -4.99
N PRO A 7 -7.76 -14.33 -5.67
CA PRO A 7 -7.13 -14.78 -6.91
C PRO A 7 -7.10 -13.69 -7.99
N GLY A 8 -6.06 -13.70 -8.82
CA GLY A 8 -5.89 -12.72 -9.90
C GLY A 8 -4.94 -13.20 -11.00
N GLU A 9 -4.95 -12.51 -12.14
CA GLU A 9 -4.20 -12.92 -13.35
C GLU A 9 -2.68 -12.94 -13.16
N LEU A 10 -2.16 -12.20 -12.17
CA LEU A 10 -0.73 -12.13 -11.86
C LEU A 10 -0.21 -13.26 -10.97
N GLU A 11 -1.03 -14.27 -10.63
CA GLU A 11 -0.62 -15.36 -9.74
C GLU A 11 0.62 -16.13 -10.21
N ALA A 12 0.83 -16.24 -11.52
CA ALA A 12 2.00 -16.90 -12.08
C ALA A 12 3.30 -16.09 -11.91
N VAL A 13 3.19 -14.76 -11.75
CA VAL A 13 4.33 -13.85 -11.61
C VAL A 13 4.65 -13.63 -10.12
N LEU A 14 3.63 -13.36 -9.32
CA LEU A 14 3.76 -13.16 -7.88
C LEU A 14 2.63 -13.91 -7.14
N PRO A 15 2.85 -15.15 -6.69
CA PRO A 15 1.83 -15.95 -6.04
C PRO A 15 1.61 -15.49 -4.59
N VAL A 16 0.95 -14.34 -4.42
CA VAL A 16 0.68 -13.79 -3.08
C VAL A 16 -0.34 -14.67 -2.36
N ARG A 17 0.09 -15.29 -1.27
CA ARG A 17 -0.74 -16.14 -0.40
C ARG A 17 -1.10 -15.41 0.89
N SER A 18 -2.28 -15.72 1.42
CA SER A 18 -2.68 -15.27 2.75
C SER A 18 -1.64 -15.71 3.80
N GLY A 19 -1.27 -14.78 4.68
CA GLY A 19 -0.23 -14.99 5.70
C GLY A 19 1.19 -14.62 5.26
N MET A 20 1.43 -14.34 3.97
CA MET A 20 2.72 -13.80 3.51
C MET A 20 3.00 -12.42 4.11
N THR A 21 4.26 -12.16 4.43
CA THR A 21 4.70 -10.86 4.95
C THR A 21 5.49 -10.10 3.90
N PHE A 22 5.11 -8.83 3.69
CA PHE A 22 5.84 -7.93 2.79
C PHE A 22 6.65 -6.86 3.54
N PRO A 23 7.78 -6.41 2.96
CA PRO A 23 8.54 -5.26 3.43
C PRO A 23 7.71 -3.96 3.45
N TRP A 24 8.15 -3.01 4.28
CA TRP A 24 7.46 -1.72 4.44
C TRP A 24 7.56 -0.79 3.23
N ASN A 25 8.58 -0.96 2.38
CA ASN A 25 8.80 -0.11 1.22
C ASN A 25 7.90 -0.44 0.02
N THR A 26 7.10 -1.51 0.10
CA THR A 26 5.99 -1.77 -0.85
C THR A 26 4.93 -0.68 -0.79
N ALA A 27 4.09 -0.53 -1.83
CA ALA A 27 2.98 0.44 -1.80
C ALA A 27 2.09 0.29 -0.55
N ALA A 28 1.67 -0.94 -0.23
CA ALA A 28 0.86 -1.23 0.96
C ALA A 28 1.59 -0.88 2.26
N GLY A 29 2.88 -1.16 2.33
CA GLY A 29 3.71 -0.79 3.47
C GLY A 29 3.81 0.70 3.66
N LYS A 30 4.09 1.45 2.58
CA LYS A 30 4.19 2.91 2.62
C LYS A 30 2.89 3.54 3.11
N VAL A 31 1.72 3.04 2.68
CA VAL A 31 0.41 3.47 3.18
C VAL A 31 0.27 3.23 4.69
N LEU A 32 0.57 2.02 5.16
CA LEU A 32 0.43 1.67 6.57
C LEU A 32 1.37 2.49 7.46
N VAL A 33 2.59 2.77 7.01
CA VAL A 33 3.54 3.61 7.75
C VAL A 33 3.11 5.08 7.71
N ALA A 34 2.69 5.61 6.56
CA ALA A 34 2.28 7.01 6.42
C ALA A 34 1.00 7.33 7.21
N GLY A 35 0.08 6.36 7.31
CA GLY A 35 -1.20 6.47 8.02
C GLY A 35 -1.11 6.28 9.54
N ALA A 36 -0.02 5.68 10.05
CA ALA A 36 0.18 5.49 11.49
C ALA A 36 0.51 6.80 12.26
N GLY A 37 0.68 7.93 11.55
CA GLY A 37 1.02 9.22 12.14
C GLY A 37 2.45 9.31 12.69
N ASN A 38 2.81 10.44 13.30
CA ASN A 38 4.11 10.63 13.97
C ASN A 38 4.21 9.86 15.31
N SER A 39 3.18 9.11 15.71
CA SER A 39 3.17 8.35 16.96
C SER A 39 3.95 7.05 16.83
N GLY A 40 5.26 7.18 16.90
CA GLY A 40 6.11 6.15 17.47
C GLY A 40 6.62 5.10 16.50
N VAL A 41 7.92 4.87 16.63
CA VAL A 41 8.67 3.71 16.15
C VAL A 41 7.78 2.46 16.12
N ARG A 42 7.43 1.98 14.92
CA ARG A 42 6.81 0.67 14.78
C ARG A 42 7.94 -0.38 14.80
N PRO A 43 7.88 -1.39 15.69
CA PRO A 43 8.85 -2.48 15.71
C PRO A 43 8.97 -3.13 14.33
N GLY A 44 10.21 -3.27 13.82
CA GLY A 44 10.48 -3.91 12.52
C GLY A 44 10.44 -2.97 11.31
N LEU A 45 10.16 -1.68 11.47
CA LEU A 45 10.56 -0.69 10.47
C LEU A 45 12.05 -0.40 10.68
N PRO A 46 12.89 -0.44 9.62
CA PRO A 46 14.19 0.23 9.65
C PRO A 46 13.98 1.63 10.21
N VAL A 47 14.93 2.18 10.97
CA VAL A 47 14.93 3.62 11.33
C VAL A 47 14.71 4.35 10.02
N LEU A 48 13.46 4.78 9.82
CA LEU A 48 12.93 4.96 8.48
C LEU A 48 13.45 6.30 8.09
N GLU A 49 14.62 6.28 7.44
CA GLU A 49 15.64 7.29 7.61
C GLU A 49 14.95 8.64 7.59
N THR A 50 15.01 9.33 8.73
CA THR A 50 14.38 10.62 8.99
C THR A 50 14.95 11.74 8.11
N THR A 51 15.54 11.38 6.97
CA THR A 51 15.75 12.20 5.81
C THR A 51 14.43 12.88 5.45
N GLY A 52 14.51 14.16 5.07
CA GLY A 52 13.32 14.91 4.61
C GLY A 52 12.62 14.26 3.40
N SER A 53 13.23 13.25 2.76
CA SER A 53 12.62 12.50 1.65
C SER A 53 11.41 11.69 2.11
N TRP A 54 11.52 10.91 3.20
CA TRP A 54 10.39 10.12 3.68
C TRP A 54 9.25 11.01 4.19
N SER A 55 9.54 12.06 4.95
CA SER A 55 8.50 12.95 5.46
C SER A 55 7.66 13.57 4.35
N ARG A 56 8.29 13.95 3.22
CA ARG A 56 7.59 14.43 2.03
C ARG A 56 6.78 13.32 1.37
N GLU A 57 7.33 12.12 1.25
CA GLU A 57 6.62 10.99 0.67
C GLU A 57 5.39 10.60 1.49
N ALA A 58 5.54 10.48 2.81
CA ALA A 58 4.44 10.21 3.71
C ALA A 58 3.36 11.29 3.65
N ALA A 59 3.74 12.56 3.50
CA ALA A 59 2.78 13.66 3.28
C ALA A 59 2.04 13.49 1.95
N ARG A 60 2.75 13.21 0.85
CA ARG A 60 2.12 12.94 -0.45
C ARG A 60 1.15 11.77 -0.41
N ILE A 61 1.50 10.69 0.28
CA ILE A 61 0.61 9.53 0.43
C ILE A 61 -0.66 9.90 1.21
N ARG A 62 -0.53 10.68 2.28
CA ARG A 62 -1.70 11.15 3.05
C ARG A 62 -2.58 12.09 2.23
N ASP A 63 -1.98 13.01 1.49
CA ASP A 63 -2.72 13.99 0.66
C ASP A 63 -3.39 13.32 -0.54
N ALA A 64 -2.70 12.39 -1.20
CA ALA A 64 -3.22 11.67 -2.36
C ALA A 64 -4.22 10.56 -1.97
N GLY A 65 -4.09 10.00 -0.76
CA GLY A 65 -4.91 8.88 -0.30
C GLY A 65 -4.52 7.52 -0.90
N PHE A 66 -3.33 7.41 -1.50
CA PHE A 66 -2.76 6.17 -2.02
C PHE A 66 -1.23 6.24 -2.13
N ALA A 67 -0.59 5.09 -2.31
CA ALA A 67 0.82 4.98 -2.68
C ALA A 67 0.97 4.10 -3.94
N VAL A 68 2.02 4.36 -4.71
CA VAL A 68 2.38 3.58 -5.90
C VAL A 68 3.77 2.98 -5.70
N ASP A 69 3.96 1.76 -6.19
CA ASP A 69 5.25 1.10 -6.38
C ASP A 69 5.36 0.77 -7.88
N HIS A 70 6.44 1.24 -8.50
CA HIS A 70 6.65 1.16 -9.94
C HIS A 70 7.42 -0.10 -10.38
N GLY A 71 7.62 -1.06 -9.48
CA GLY A 71 8.52 -2.21 -9.67
C GLY A 71 9.79 -2.12 -8.85
N ASP A 72 9.79 -1.26 -7.81
CA ASP A 72 10.95 -1.00 -6.96
C ASP A 72 11.27 -2.21 -6.06
N VAL A 73 10.26 -3.04 -5.76
CA VAL A 73 10.39 -4.22 -4.89
C VAL A 73 10.44 -5.53 -5.69
N VAL A 74 9.62 -5.63 -6.74
CA VAL A 74 9.57 -6.80 -7.63
C VAL A 74 9.57 -6.31 -9.07
N ASP A 75 10.58 -6.69 -9.83
CA ASP A 75 10.72 -6.31 -11.23
C ASP A 75 9.54 -6.82 -12.08
N GLY A 76 9.09 -6.02 -13.05
CA GLY A 76 7.92 -6.32 -13.88
C GLY A 76 6.57 -6.21 -13.17
N VAL A 77 6.53 -5.84 -11.89
CA VAL A 77 5.32 -5.77 -11.07
C VAL A 77 5.09 -4.37 -10.54
N ARG A 78 3.97 -3.77 -10.89
CA ARG A 78 3.54 -2.49 -10.32
C ARG A 78 2.40 -2.70 -9.36
N CYS A 79 2.33 -1.87 -8.32
CA CYS A 79 1.17 -1.91 -7.44
C CYS A 79 0.72 -0.54 -6.95
N VAL A 80 -0.58 -0.46 -6.65
CA VAL A 80 -1.21 0.70 -6.02
C VAL A 80 -1.88 0.22 -4.75
N ALA A 81 -1.68 0.98 -3.67
CA ALA A 81 -2.33 0.70 -2.40
C ALA A 81 -3.02 1.94 -1.83
N ALA A 82 -4.15 1.74 -1.15
CA ALA A 82 -4.89 2.79 -0.46
C ALA A 82 -5.25 2.38 0.98
N PRO A 83 -5.34 3.33 1.93
CA PRO A 83 -5.64 3.06 3.32
C PRO A 83 -7.11 2.66 3.50
N VAL A 84 -7.34 1.61 4.27
CA VAL A 84 -8.68 1.25 4.78
C VAL A 84 -8.79 1.78 6.20
N HIS A 85 -9.83 2.58 6.45
CA HIS A 85 -10.05 3.22 7.73
C HIS A 85 -11.08 2.45 8.57
N ASP A 86 -11.01 2.57 9.89
CA ASP A 86 -12.12 2.23 10.77
C ASP A 86 -13.10 3.41 10.92
N ARG A 87 -14.18 3.22 11.71
CA ARG A 87 -15.18 4.26 11.99
C ARG A 87 -14.63 5.48 12.74
N ARG A 88 -13.43 5.38 13.32
CA ARG A 88 -12.75 6.48 14.02
C ARG A 88 -11.79 7.22 13.10
N GLY A 89 -11.68 6.82 11.83
CA GLY A 89 -10.75 7.38 10.85
C GLY A 89 -9.32 6.86 10.98
N ALA A 90 -9.08 5.82 11.79
CA ALA A 90 -7.74 5.24 11.92
C ALA A 90 -7.45 4.27 10.77
N VAL A 91 -6.25 4.33 10.19
CA VAL A 91 -5.80 3.35 9.18
C VAL A 91 -5.58 1.99 9.84
N VAL A 92 -6.43 1.02 9.52
CA VAL A 92 -6.38 -0.34 10.10
C VAL A 92 -5.83 -1.38 9.12
N ALA A 93 -5.90 -1.10 7.82
CA ALA A 93 -5.34 -1.95 6.77
C ALA A 93 -4.98 -1.11 5.53
N ALA A 94 -4.37 -1.76 4.53
CA ALA A 94 -4.18 -1.19 3.20
C ALA A 94 -4.74 -2.16 2.16
N LEU A 95 -5.59 -1.66 1.27
CA LEU A 95 -6.04 -2.40 0.08
C LEU A 95 -4.98 -2.22 -1.01
N CYS A 96 -4.47 -3.30 -1.57
CA CYS A 96 -3.44 -3.27 -2.61
C CYS A 96 -3.92 -4.04 -3.84
N ALA A 97 -3.68 -3.46 -5.02
CA ALA A 97 -3.83 -4.16 -6.29
C ALA A 97 -2.50 -4.16 -7.04
N ILE A 98 -2.24 -5.28 -7.72
CA ILE A 98 -0.97 -5.57 -8.38
C ILE A 98 -1.26 -5.80 -9.86
N THR A 99 -0.37 -5.31 -10.71
CA THR A 99 -0.46 -5.45 -12.16
C THR A 99 0.92 -5.56 -12.79
N ASP A 100 0.98 -5.94 -14.06
CA ASP A 100 2.21 -5.84 -14.87
C ASP A 100 2.52 -4.40 -15.32
N GLU A 101 3.62 -4.23 -16.04
CA GLU A 101 4.05 -2.93 -16.56
C GLU A 101 3.23 -2.39 -17.74
N ALA A 102 2.47 -3.24 -18.43
CA ALA A 102 1.67 -2.84 -19.59
C ALA A 102 0.38 -2.13 -19.18
N ALA A 103 -0.12 -2.42 -17.98
CA ALA A 103 -1.36 -1.84 -17.48
C ALA A 103 -1.27 -0.36 -17.09
N SER A 104 -2.40 0.34 -17.21
CA SER A 104 -2.53 1.74 -16.81
C SER A 104 -2.64 1.88 -15.29
N LEU A 105 -1.62 2.46 -14.66
CA LEU A 105 -1.65 2.80 -13.23
C LEU A 105 -2.79 3.73 -12.84
N ARG A 106 -3.22 4.64 -13.73
CA ARG A 106 -4.36 5.53 -13.46
C ARG A 106 -5.64 4.73 -13.24
N LEU A 107 -5.94 3.79 -14.13
CA LEU A 107 -7.12 2.94 -14.03
C LEU A 107 -7.06 2.04 -12.79
N LEU A 108 -5.87 1.53 -12.47
CA LEU A 108 -5.65 0.75 -11.27
C LEU A 108 -5.90 1.57 -10.00
N THR A 109 -5.37 2.80 -9.94
CA THR A 109 -5.62 3.73 -8.83
C THR A 109 -7.11 4.01 -8.68
N ASP A 110 -7.81 4.35 -9.76
CA ASP A 110 -9.25 4.61 -9.72
C ASP A 110 -10.03 3.38 -9.20
N ALA A 111 -9.64 2.17 -9.59
CA ALA A 111 -10.26 0.93 -9.11
C ALA A 111 -9.98 0.68 -7.61
N VAL A 112 -8.73 0.85 -7.18
CA VAL A 112 -8.33 0.68 -5.77
C VAL A 112 -9.05 1.67 -4.87
N LEU A 113 -9.16 2.94 -5.26
CA LEU A 113 -9.86 3.95 -4.47
C LEU A 113 -11.35 3.65 -4.33
N ARG A 114 -12.02 3.26 -5.44
CA ARG A 114 -13.43 2.85 -5.39
C ARG A 114 -13.66 1.63 -4.50
N ALA A 115 -12.80 0.62 -4.60
CA ALA A 115 -12.91 -0.59 -3.78
C ALA A 115 -12.63 -0.29 -2.30
N ARG A 116 -11.65 0.57 -2.01
CA ARG A 116 -11.36 1.06 -0.64
C ARG A 116 -12.58 1.72 -0.02
N ASP A 117 -13.32 2.53 -0.76
CA ASP A 117 -14.52 3.22 -0.25
C ASP A 117 -15.63 2.25 0.16
N GLN A 118 -15.70 1.08 -0.47
CA GLN A 118 -16.65 0.02 -0.08
C GLN A 118 -16.21 -0.72 1.19
N LEU A 119 -14.93 -0.67 1.54
CA LEU A 119 -14.35 -1.33 2.72
C LEU A 119 -14.27 -0.41 3.94
N SER A 120 -14.17 0.90 3.73
CA SER A 120 -14.11 1.89 4.80
C SER A 120 -15.53 2.18 5.27
N PRO A 121 -15.90 1.88 6.53
CA PRO A 121 -17.23 2.18 7.03
C PRO A 121 -17.44 3.70 7.12
N HIS A 122 -18.65 4.14 6.80
CA HIS A 122 -19.12 5.50 7.06
C HIS A 122 -19.35 5.74 8.55
#